data_AF-A0A2E3Q4M9-F1
#
_entry.id   AF-A0A2E3Q4M9-F1
#
_cell.length_a   1.000
_cell.length_b   1.000
_cell.length_c   1.000
_cell.angle_alpha   90.00
_cell.angle_beta   90.00
_cell.angle_gamma   90.00
#
_symmetry.space_group_name_H-M   'P 1'
#
loop_
_entity.id
_entity.type
_entity.pdbx_description
1 polymer ?
#
loop_
_entity_poly.entity_id
_entity_poly.type
_entity_poly.pdbx_seq_one_letter_code
_entity_poly.pdbx_strand_id
1 'polypeptide(L)'
;MDAPGRPPYQGSPSQAPQREALPLGSPASGGGRRLSRSPLRLRRGGLRRLVGWSLSRVRPRLPDGRSACRRHQRHLLSQLRLEARGRLTPLLLLPGSAMSLPIFVVDAFVTDAPFTGNPAAVCVMPAGESESAGIEPRLQGIAAEMNLSETAFVSPLEDGERPSAWSLRWFTPGDEVELCGHATIAAAHALRERGLAPSDDPIAFHTRHRGRIIQNRIDGLEEVGLPATPLEEVSAPDRRLFEGLGIEDARVVRTMEDDLVLVLDDPKRIETMHPDMRVLGGIEARGIAVTSLMDGDPDGASVISRYFAPGVSVDEDPVTGSLHASLGLLWREEIGSTFLARQASARGGLVRVDAARGDEGVVSIAGKARMVLVGAFLG
;
A
#
# COMPACT_ATOMS: atom_id res chain seq x y z
N MET A 1 -63.75 2.85 -24.50
CA MET A 1 -62.61 2.54 -25.39
C MET A 1 -61.42 2.15 -24.51
N ASP A 2 -61.52 1.12 -23.67
CA ASP A 2 -61.64 -0.31 -23.97
C ASP A 2 -60.40 -0.92 -24.63
N ALA A 3 -59.49 -1.40 -23.75
CA ALA A 3 -58.95 -2.78 -23.64
C ALA A 3 -58.33 -3.49 -24.88
N PRO A 4 -57.65 -4.65 -24.75
CA PRO A 4 -57.27 -5.46 -23.57
C PRO A 4 -55.74 -5.77 -23.53
N GLY A 5 -55.09 -6.29 -22.47
CA GLY A 5 -55.47 -7.36 -21.54
C GLY A 5 -55.03 -8.73 -22.07
N ARG A 6 -53.91 -9.28 -21.59
CA ARG A 6 -53.55 -10.72 -21.74
C ARG A 6 -53.00 -11.29 -20.42
N PRO A 7 -53.21 -12.61 -20.17
CA PRO A 7 -53.48 -13.17 -18.84
C PRO A 7 -52.25 -13.78 -18.12
N PRO A 8 -52.39 -14.17 -16.84
CA PRO A 8 -51.30 -14.76 -16.06
C PRO A 8 -51.13 -16.27 -16.33
N TYR A 9 -49.88 -16.72 -16.27
CA TYR A 9 -49.52 -18.13 -16.37
C TYR A 9 -49.72 -18.81 -15.01
N GLN A 10 -50.69 -19.72 -14.93
CA GLN A 10 -50.87 -20.66 -13.81
C GLN A 10 -50.17 -21.98 -14.16
N GLY A 11 -49.33 -22.47 -13.26
CA GLY A 11 -48.74 -23.81 -13.34
C GLY A 11 -48.24 -24.26 -11.98
N SER A 12 -49.02 -25.12 -11.32
CA SER A 12 -48.65 -25.94 -10.16
C SER A 12 -49.23 -27.34 -10.40
N PRO A 13 -48.85 -28.41 -9.68
CA PRO A 13 -47.53 -28.80 -9.19
C PRO A 13 -47.17 -30.23 -9.67
N SER A 14 -45.87 -30.54 -9.82
CA SER A 14 -45.41 -31.93 -10.01
C SER A 14 -44.76 -32.43 -8.72
N GLN A 15 -45.33 -33.51 -8.19
CA GLN A 15 -44.91 -34.23 -6.98
C GLN A 15 -43.54 -34.89 -7.13
N ALA A 16 -42.91 -35.10 -5.97
CA ALA A 16 -41.61 -35.70 -5.70
C ALA A 16 -41.48 -37.18 -6.15
N PRO A 17 -40.29 -37.79 -5.95
CA PRO A 17 -40.23 -38.59 -4.73
C PRO A 17 -39.00 -38.33 -3.86
N GLN A 18 -39.27 -38.56 -2.59
CA GLN A 18 -38.40 -38.64 -1.44
C GLN A 18 -37.23 -39.61 -1.68
N ARG A 19 -36.06 -39.29 -1.11
CA ARG A 19 -35.14 -40.31 -0.60
C ARG A 19 -34.79 -40.01 0.85
N GLU A 20 -35.01 -41.04 1.63
CA GLU A 20 -34.95 -41.14 3.08
C GLU A 20 -33.52 -40.93 3.61
N ALA A 21 -33.48 -40.35 4.82
CA ALA A 21 -32.34 -40.38 5.71
C ALA A 21 -32.24 -41.72 6.46
N LEU A 22 -31.07 -41.95 7.10
CA LEU A 22 -30.77 -42.64 8.37
C LEU A 22 -29.56 -43.59 8.24
N PRO A 23 -28.82 -43.93 9.33
CA PRO A 23 -28.47 -43.12 10.51
C PRO A 23 -27.00 -43.29 10.99
N LEU A 24 -26.64 -42.41 11.94
CA LEU A 24 -25.68 -42.49 13.06
C LEU A 24 -24.80 -43.75 13.25
N GLY A 25 -23.52 -43.49 13.59
CA GLY A 25 -22.66 -44.45 14.29
C GLY A 25 -21.34 -43.85 14.80
N SER A 26 -21.33 -43.38 16.05
CA SER A 26 -20.12 -43.29 16.89
C SER A 26 -19.97 -44.59 17.69
N PRO A 27 -18.73 -44.99 18.02
CA PRO A 27 -18.38 -45.19 19.44
C PRO A 27 -16.98 -44.63 19.75
N ALA A 28 -16.81 -43.81 20.79
CA ALA A 28 -16.52 -44.18 22.19
C ALA A 28 -15.02 -44.25 22.53
N SER A 29 -14.63 -43.34 23.43
CA SER A 29 -13.81 -43.51 24.64
C SER A 29 -12.50 -44.33 24.65
N GLY A 30 -11.46 -43.67 25.18
CA GLY A 30 -10.28 -44.28 25.82
C GLY A 30 -9.08 -43.36 25.57
N GLY A 31 -8.43 -42.73 26.54
CA GLY A 31 -8.13 -43.13 27.90
C GLY A 31 -6.65 -42.80 28.13
N GLY A 32 -6.40 -41.85 29.02
CA GLY A 32 -5.13 -41.39 29.62
C GLY A 32 -3.77 -41.91 29.13
N ARG A 33 -2.80 -40.98 29.06
CA ARG A 33 -1.69 -40.93 30.05
C ARG A 33 -0.86 -39.66 29.89
N ARG A 34 -0.79 -38.92 31.00
CA ARG A 34 0.29 -37.99 31.32
C ARG A 34 1.62 -38.74 31.33
N LEU A 35 2.64 -38.20 30.69
CA LEU A 35 4.02 -38.33 31.16
C LEU A 35 4.72 -36.97 31.06
N SER A 36 4.84 -36.36 32.23
CA SER A 36 5.85 -35.35 32.54
C SER A 36 7.25 -35.91 32.37
N ARG A 37 8.18 -35.11 31.85
CA ARG A 37 9.49 -34.83 32.48
C ARG A 37 10.33 -33.88 31.62
N SER A 38 10.47 -32.65 32.11
CA SER A 38 11.60 -31.75 31.82
C SER A 38 12.88 -32.25 32.53
N PRO A 39 14.02 -31.54 32.50
CA PRO A 39 15.03 -31.56 31.44
C PRO A 39 16.40 -32.01 31.97
N LEU A 40 17.25 -32.58 31.12
CA LEU A 40 18.65 -32.85 31.46
C LEU A 40 19.54 -31.65 31.11
N ARG A 41 19.94 -30.90 32.14
CA ARG A 41 21.14 -30.06 32.14
C ARG A 41 22.38 -30.95 32.27
N LEU A 42 23.41 -30.69 31.48
CA LEU A 42 24.79 -31.04 31.83
C LEU A 42 25.70 -29.83 31.64
N ARG A 43 26.59 -29.67 32.62
CA ARG A 43 27.44 -28.53 32.93
C ARG A 43 28.88 -28.79 32.44
N ARG A 44 29.54 -27.68 32.06
CA ARG A 44 30.92 -27.22 32.37
C ARG A 44 32.17 -28.02 31.94
N GLY A 45 33.12 -27.23 31.39
CA GLY A 45 34.58 -27.41 31.40
C GLY A 45 35.15 -27.01 30.03
N GLY A 46 35.98 -25.99 29.80
CA GLY A 46 36.91 -25.24 30.63
C GLY A 46 38.35 -25.70 30.39
N LEU A 47 39.13 -25.00 29.53
CA LEU A 47 40.50 -24.50 29.76
C LEU A 47 41.22 -24.02 28.47
N ARG A 48 41.54 -22.72 28.42
CA ARG A 48 42.86 -22.06 28.17
C ARG A 48 44.05 -23.01 27.85
N ARG A 49 45.02 -22.73 26.95
CA ARG A 49 46.01 -21.61 26.90
C ARG A 49 47.00 -21.79 25.73
N LEU A 50 47.51 -20.66 25.16
CA LEU A 50 48.90 -20.27 24.75
C LEU A 50 49.82 -21.29 24.02
N VAL A 51 50.68 -20.92 23.06
CA VAL A 51 51.91 -20.07 23.12
C VAL A 51 52.30 -19.75 21.65
N GLY A 52 52.64 -18.51 21.23
CA GLY A 52 54.00 -17.91 21.15
C GLY A 52 54.86 -18.54 20.04
N TRP A 53 55.55 -17.81 19.15
CA TRP A 53 56.85 -17.17 19.41
C TRP A 53 57.19 -16.09 18.35
N SER A 54 58.11 -15.22 18.77
CA SER A 54 58.63 -14.01 18.14
C SER A 54 60.07 -14.25 17.63
N LEU A 55 60.57 -13.45 16.67
CA LEU A 55 61.68 -12.48 16.87
C LEU A 55 62.47 -12.09 15.60
N SER A 56 62.73 -10.78 15.54
CA SER A 56 64.02 -10.11 15.25
C SER A 56 64.33 -9.49 13.87
N ARG A 57 64.82 -8.24 14.01
CA ARG A 57 65.22 -7.22 13.04
C ARG A 57 66.69 -7.39 12.63
N VAL A 58 67.04 -6.89 11.43
CA VAL A 58 68.38 -6.37 11.10
C VAL A 58 68.24 -5.13 10.19
N ARG A 59 69.00 -4.07 10.48
CA ARG A 59 69.33 -2.93 9.59
C ARG A 59 70.84 -2.96 9.30
N PRO A 60 71.30 -2.35 8.18
CA PRO A 60 72.33 -1.31 8.34
C PRO A 60 72.24 -0.09 7.39
N ARG A 61 72.66 1.04 8.00
CA ARG A 61 73.30 2.32 7.60
C ARG A 61 73.33 2.89 6.16
N LEU A 62 73.11 4.21 6.11
CA LEU A 62 73.39 5.21 5.05
C LEU A 62 74.88 5.64 5.00
N PRO A 63 75.30 6.40 3.98
CA PRO A 63 75.68 7.80 4.25
C PRO A 63 75.23 8.85 3.21
N ASP A 64 74.92 10.02 3.78
CA ASP A 64 75.15 11.41 3.37
C ASP A 64 74.76 11.98 1.99
N GLY A 65 73.96 13.06 2.05
CA GLY A 65 73.75 13.99 0.94
C GLY A 65 72.61 14.96 1.18
N ARG A 66 72.87 16.02 1.95
CA ARG A 66 71.95 17.14 2.21
C ARG A 66 71.48 17.78 0.91
N SER A 67 70.18 17.95 0.71
CA SER A 67 69.51 19.26 0.62
C SER A 67 68.05 19.13 0.20
N ALA A 68 67.26 20.07 0.71
CA ALA A 68 65.85 19.95 0.95
C ALA A 68 64.99 20.26 -0.29
N CYS A 69 63.87 19.54 -0.34
CA CYS A 69 62.53 20.10 -0.51
C CYS A 69 62.28 21.03 -1.72
N ARG A 70 61.58 20.48 -2.72
CA ARG A 70 60.27 20.99 -3.14
C ARG A 70 59.50 19.86 -3.82
N ARG A 71 58.59 19.26 -3.05
CA ARG A 71 57.59 18.29 -3.50
C ARG A 71 56.53 19.05 -4.30
N HIS A 72 56.59 18.94 -5.62
CA HIS A 72 55.44 19.12 -6.50
C HIS A 72 55.69 18.27 -7.75
N GLN A 73 54.64 17.62 -8.25
CA GLN A 73 54.61 16.65 -9.35
C GLN A 73 54.91 15.19 -8.99
N ARG A 74 53.97 14.33 -9.41
CA ARG A 74 53.86 12.85 -9.28
C ARG A 74 52.95 12.33 -8.16
N HIS A 75 51.69 12.72 -8.22
CA HIS A 75 50.59 11.88 -7.74
C HIS A 75 49.35 12.12 -8.62
N LEU A 76 49.22 11.36 -9.72
CA LEU A 76 48.01 11.42 -10.57
C LEU A 76 47.77 10.18 -11.46
N LEU A 77 48.33 9.02 -11.13
CA LEU A 77 48.02 7.77 -11.85
C LEU A 77 48.15 6.54 -10.92
N SER A 78 47.24 6.38 -9.95
CA SER A 78 47.06 5.09 -9.26
C SER A 78 45.72 4.93 -8.51
N GLN A 79 44.62 5.55 -8.95
CA GLN A 79 43.28 5.27 -8.40
C GLN A 79 42.20 5.01 -9.48
N LEU A 80 42.59 4.34 -10.56
CA LEU A 80 41.63 3.75 -11.51
C LEU A 80 41.68 2.22 -11.39
N ARG A 81 41.05 1.67 -10.36
CA ARG A 81 40.55 0.29 -10.32
C ARG A 81 39.70 0.08 -9.06
N LEU A 82 38.54 -0.53 -9.28
CA LEU A 82 37.46 -0.89 -8.35
C LEU A 82 36.53 0.26 -7.93
N GLU A 83 35.47 0.47 -8.72
CA GLU A 83 34.09 0.24 -8.24
C GLU A 83 33.13 0.21 -9.45
N ALA A 84 33.16 -0.95 -10.13
CA ALA A 84 32.10 -1.33 -11.05
C ALA A 84 30.97 -1.97 -10.22
N ARG A 85 30.03 -1.15 -9.74
CA ARG A 85 28.70 -1.60 -9.30
C ARG A 85 27.66 -0.61 -9.80
N GLY A 86 26.96 -1.00 -10.86
CA GLY A 86 25.57 -0.62 -11.15
C GLY A 86 25.20 0.85 -11.12
N ARG A 87 25.92 1.73 -11.85
CA ARG A 87 25.31 2.99 -12.29
C ARG A 87 24.50 2.70 -13.54
N LEU A 88 23.19 2.51 -13.37
CA LEU A 88 22.24 2.71 -14.45
C LEU A 88 22.43 4.16 -14.94
N THR A 89 22.79 4.29 -16.21
CA THR A 89 22.88 5.54 -16.96
C THR A 89 21.65 6.41 -16.68
N PRO A 90 21.78 7.73 -16.47
CA PRO A 90 20.61 8.58 -16.34
C PRO A 90 19.86 8.52 -17.66
N LEU A 91 18.64 8.00 -17.61
CA LEU A 91 17.65 8.06 -18.68
C LEU A 91 17.05 9.48 -18.73
N LEU A 92 17.93 10.47 -18.68
CA LEU A 92 17.65 11.89 -18.79
C LEU A 92 18.63 12.43 -19.81
N LEU A 93 18.07 12.92 -20.92
CA LEU A 93 18.70 13.60 -22.05
C LEU A 93 19.17 12.68 -23.19
N LEU A 94 18.21 12.16 -23.93
CA LEU A 94 18.40 11.96 -25.38
C LEU A 94 18.49 13.34 -26.04
N PRO A 95 19.50 13.61 -26.90
CA PRO A 95 19.61 14.89 -27.59
C PRO A 95 18.63 14.92 -28.77
N GLY A 96 17.52 15.63 -28.59
CA GLY A 96 16.51 15.87 -29.62
C GLY A 96 15.20 16.29 -28.96
N SER A 97 14.82 17.56 -29.12
CA SER A 97 13.64 18.19 -28.49
C SER A 97 12.33 17.45 -28.76
N ALA A 98 11.95 16.60 -27.82
CA ALA A 98 10.60 16.48 -27.29
C ALA A 98 10.77 16.34 -25.77
N MET A 99 10.14 17.21 -24.97
CA MET A 99 10.29 17.17 -23.51
C MET A 99 9.69 15.87 -22.98
N SER A 100 10.53 14.85 -22.79
CA SER A 100 10.08 13.57 -22.27
C SER A 100 9.74 13.73 -20.79
N LEU A 101 8.51 13.44 -20.38
CA LEU A 101 8.10 13.51 -18.97
C LEU A 101 8.37 12.16 -18.30
N PRO A 102 9.30 12.06 -17.32
CA PRO A 102 9.55 10.82 -16.61
C PRO A 102 8.29 10.31 -15.92
N ILE A 103 7.99 9.02 -16.13
CA ILE A 103 6.88 8.33 -15.48
C ILE A 103 7.36 7.02 -14.85
N PHE A 104 6.83 6.74 -13.67
CA PHE A 104 7.01 5.48 -12.95
C PHE A 104 5.64 4.88 -12.69
N VAL A 105 5.52 3.55 -12.74
CA VAL A 105 4.37 2.86 -12.14
C VAL A 105 4.87 2.17 -10.89
N VAL A 106 4.21 2.45 -9.77
CA VAL A 106 4.56 1.93 -8.45
C VAL A 106 3.32 1.27 -7.86
N ASP A 107 3.47 0.02 -7.44
CA ASP A 107 2.46 -0.66 -6.65
C ASP A 107 2.66 -0.27 -5.17
N ALA A 108 1.64 0.30 -4.54
CA ALA A 108 1.61 0.63 -3.10
C ALA A 108 0.89 -0.46 -2.29
N PHE A 109 1.25 -0.63 -1.02
CA PHE A 109 0.69 -1.66 -0.12
C PHE A 109 0.89 -3.10 -0.60
N VAL A 110 2.04 -3.37 -1.25
CA VAL A 110 2.35 -4.69 -1.80
C VAL A 110 2.54 -5.73 -0.70
N THR A 111 2.19 -6.97 -1.03
CA THR A 111 2.65 -8.15 -0.30
C THR A 111 4.04 -8.55 -0.80
N ASP A 112 4.57 -9.68 -0.33
CA ASP A 112 5.83 -10.21 -0.87
C ASP A 112 5.67 -10.74 -2.31
N ALA A 113 4.46 -11.14 -2.70
CA ALA A 113 4.14 -11.60 -4.05
C ALA A 113 4.20 -10.44 -5.09
N PRO A 114 4.62 -10.73 -6.33
CA PRO A 114 4.65 -9.74 -7.40
C PRO A 114 3.24 -9.32 -7.84
N PHE A 115 3.12 -8.09 -8.37
CA PHE A 115 1.88 -7.54 -8.94
C PHE A 115 0.70 -7.52 -7.96
N THR A 116 1.00 -7.29 -6.68
CA THR A 116 0.03 -7.07 -5.61
C THR A 116 -0.06 -5.57 -5.30
N GLY A 117 -0.89 -5.18 -4.33
CA GLY A 117 -1.05 -3.77 -3.96
C GLY A 117 -1.91 -2.97 -4.95
N ASN A 118 -1.90 -1.65 -4.78
CA ASN A 118 -2.64 -0.69 -5.61
C ASN A 118 -1.67 0.10 -6.52
N PRO A 119 -1.75 -0.05 -7.85
CA PRO A 119 -0.87 0.64 -8.78
C PRO A 119 -1.21 2.12 -8.90
N ALA A 120 -0.18 2.98 -8.84
CA ALA A 120 -0.28 4.38 -9.22
C ALA A 120 0.82 4.76 -10.22
N ALA A 121 0.46 5.63 -11.16
CA ALA A 121 1.44 6.31 -12.00
C ALA A 121 2.02 7.51 -11.25
N VAL A 122 3.32 7.77 -11.41
CA VAL A 122 4.02 8.91 -10.82
C VAL A 122 4.79 9.64 -11.90
N CYS A 123 4.37 10.85 -12.22
CA CYS A 123 5.04 11.75 -13.14
C CYS A 123 5.90 12.75 -12.36
N VAL A 124 7.21 12.75 -12.61
CA VAL A 124 8.14 13.72 -11.99
C VAL A 124 8.37 14.87 -12.96
N MET A 125 7.90 16.05 -12.58
CA MET A 125 7.89 17.26 -13.41
C MET A 125 9.00 18.24 -12.97
N PRO A 126 9.48 19.08 -13.90
CA PRO A 126 10.27 20.27 -13.58
C PRO A 126 9.65 21.15 -12.49
N ALA A 127 10.49 21.83 -11.71
CA ALA A 127 10.08 22.69 -10.61
C ALA A 127 8.99 23.69 -11.03
N GLY A 128 7.90 23.74 -10.26
CA GLY A 128 6.75 24.61 -10.51
C GLY A 128 5.83 24.22 -11.68
N GLU A 129 6.15 23.21 -12.49
CA GLU A 129 5.37 22.89 -13.69
C GLU A 129 3.98 22.31 -13.35
N SER A 130 3.88 21.45 -12.33
CA SER A 130 2.59 20.88 -11.88
C SER A 130 1.59 21.94 -11.39
N GLU A 131 2.08 23.12 -11.03
CA GLU A 131 1.27 24.26 -10.56
C GLU A 131 1.16 25.39 -11.61
N SER A 132 1.67 25.16 -12.83
CA SER A 132 1.64 26.17 -13.88
C SER A 132 0.22 26.43 -14.37
N ALA A 133 -0.07 27.70 -14.71
CA ALA A 133 -1.41 28.08 -15.14
C ALA A 133 -1.81 27.37 -16.44
N GLY A 134 -2.97 26.69 -16.42
CA GLY A 134 -3.51 25.99 -17.58
C GLY A 134 -2.93 24.59 -17.83
N ILE A 135 -2.23 24.01 -16.84
CA ILE A 135 -1.66 22.67 -16.93
C ILE A 135 -2.71 21.56 -16.80
N GLU A 136 -3.87 21.84 -16.21
CA GLU A 136 -4.92 20.86 -15.86
C GLU A 136 -5.32 19.94 -17.01
N PRO A 137 -5.59 20.41 -18.25
CA PRO A 137 -5.96 19.52 -19.34
C PRO A 137 -4.86 18.52 -19.70
N ARG A 138 -3.58 18.88 -19.51
CA ARG A 138 -2.45 17.99 -19.76
C ARG A 138 -2.34 16.93 -18.66
N LEU A 139 -2.48 17.33 -17.39
CA LEU A 139 -2.45 16.38 -16.27
C LEU A 139 -3.61 15.38 -16.39
N GLN A 140 -4.81 15.87 -16.67
CA GLN A 140 -6.00 15.03 -16.88
C GLN A 140 -5.83 14.09 -18.08
N GLY A 141 -5.31 14.59 -19.20
CA GLY A 141 -5.06 13.76 -20.39
C GLY A 141 -4.07 12.63 -20.13
N ILE A 142 -3.00 12.90 -19.37
CA ILE A 142 -2.03 11.87 -18.96
C ILE A 142 -2.69 10.84 -18.01
N ALA A 143 -3.47 11.29 -17.03
CA ALA A 143 -4.14 10.40 -16.09
C ALA A 143 -5.16 9.49 -16.80
N ALA A 144 -5.90 10.04 -17.76
CA ALA A 144 -6.82 9.28 -18.61
C ALA A 144 -6.09 8.24 -19.49
N GLU A 145 -4.94 8.60 -20.07
CA GLU A 145 -4.12 7.68 -20.88
C GLU A 145 -3.56 6.53 -20.02
N MET A 146 -3.11 6.82 -18.79
CA MET A 146 -2.58 5.79 -17.89
C MET A 146 -3.65 4.83 -17.41
N ASN A 147 -4.89 5.29 -17.24
CA ASN A 147 -6.05 4.48 -16.84
C ASN A 147 -5.77 3.57 -15.62
N LEU A 148 -5.01 4.08 -14.66
CA LEU A 148 -4.82 3.49 -13.32
C LEU A 148 -5.77 4.18 -12.33
N SER A 149 -5.84 3.66 -11.09
CA SER A 149 -6.63 4.28 -10.01
C SER A 149 -6.31 5.77 -9.88
N GLU A 150 -5.02 6.10 -9.74
CA GLU A 150 -4.55 7.48 -9.76
C GLU A 150 -3.21 7.64 -10.49
N THR A 151 -3.02 8.85 -11.02
CA THR A 151 -1.74 9.40 -11.46
C THR A 151 -1.35 10.55 -10.55
N ALA A 152 -0.19 10.44 -9.91
CA ALA A 152 0.43 11.48 -9.10
C ALA A 152 1.39 12.32 -9.95
N PHE A 153 1.29 13.64 -9.84
CA PHE A 153 2.23 14.58 -10.45
C PHE A 153 3.01 15.30 -9.36
N VAL A 154 4.33 15.24 -9.41
CA VAL A 154 5.22 15.85 -8.40
C VAL A 154 6.23 16.80 -9.03
N SER A 155 6.41 17.97 -8.43
CA SER A 155 7.47 18.94 -8.81
C SER A 155 8.23 19.44 -7.58
N PRO A 156 9.56 19.63 -7.65
CA PRO A 156 10.34 20.23 -6.57
C PRO A 156 9.82 21.62 -6.15
N LEU A 157 9.90 21.95 -4.85
CA LEU A 157 9.57 23.27 -4.30
C LEU A 157 10.76 24.05 -3.74
N GLU A 158 11.89 23.38 -3.50
CA GLU A 158 13.13 23.99 -3.03
C GLU A 158 14.24 23.73 -4.04
N ASP A 159 15.18 24.66 -4.13
CA ASP A 159 16.38 24.51 -4.95
C ASP A 159 17.39 23.58 -4.26
N GLY A 160 17.79 22.50 -4.93
CA GLY A 160 18.80 21.57 -4.42
C GLY A 160 18.88 20.28 -5.22
N GLU A 161 19.96 19.51 -5.05
CA GLU A 161 20.09 18.19 -5.71
C GLU A 161 19.07 17.16 -5.20
N ARG A 162 18.61 17.31 -3.95
CA ARG A 162 17.60 16.45 -3.31
C ARG A 162 16.66 17.27 -2.44
N PRO A 163 15.56 17.81 -2.99
CA PRO A 163 14.62 18.63 -2.23
C PRO A 163 13.85 17.77 -1.22
N SER A 164 13.62 18.34 -0.03
CA SER A 164 12.74 17.77 1.00
C SER A 164 11.27 18.15 0.83
N ALA A 165 10.99 19.18 0.02
CA ALA A 165 9.65 19.67 -0.24
C ALA A 165 9.28 19.57 -1.73
N TRP A 166 8.07 19.08 -1.98
CA TRP A 166 7.53 18.79 -3.31
C TRP A 166 6.08 19.26 -3.40
N SER A 167 5.66 19.71 -4.57
CA SER A 167 4.24 19.81 -4.91
C SER A 167 3.73 18.41 -5.25
N LEU A 168 2.46 18.15 -4.93
CA LEU A 168 1.80 16.88 -5.26
C LEU A 168 0.34 17.13 -5.61
N ARG A 169 -0.05 16.61 -6.78
CA ARG A 169 -1.44 16.58 -7.27
C ARG A 169 -1.80 15.15 -7.69
N TRP A 170 -3.07 14.79 -7.56
CA TRP A 170 -3.57 13.45 -7.88
C TRP A 170 -4.75 13.53 -8.84
N PHE A 171 -4.71 12.70 -9.86
CA PHE A 171 -5.75 12.65 -10.87
C PHE A 171 -6.20 11.20 -11.05
N THR A 172 -7.50 10.99 -10.97
CA THR A 172 -8.14 9.80 -11.55
C THR A 172 -8.22 9.99 -13.07
N PRO A 173 -8.64 8.98 -13.85
CA PRO A 173 -8.89 9.16 -15.28
C PRO A 173 -9.95 10.23 -15.59
N GLY A 174 -10.87 10.51 -14.66
CA GLY A 174 -11.96 11.47 -14.83
C GLY A 174 -11.66 12.87 -14.31
N ASP A 175 -11.13 12.98 -13.09
CA ASP A 175 -11.02 14.24 -12.35
C ASP A 175 -9.80 14.29 -11.41
N GLU A 176 -9.42 15.51 -11.00
CA GLU A 176 -8.49 15.75 -9.88
C GLU A 176 -9.16 15.42 -8.54
N VAL A 177 -8.43 14.75 -7.65
CA VAL A 177 -8.91 14.42 -6.29
C VAL A 177 -8.12 15.17 -5.22
N GLU A 178 -8.80 15.52 -4.12
CA GLU A 178 -8.20 16.34 -3.06
C GLU A 178 -7.14 15.59 -2.23
N LEU A 179 -7.22 14.26 -2.16
CA LEU A 179 -6.32 13.42 -1.37
C LEU A 179 -6.32 11.98 -1.89
N CYS A 180 -5.14 11.39 -2.08
CA CYS A 180 -5.00 9.95 -2.32
C CYS A 180 -3.82 9.37 -1.53
N GLY A 181 -4.10 8.43 -0.63
CA GLY A 181 -3.09 7.81 0.23
C GLY A 181 -2.08 6.95 -0.53
N HIS A 182 -2.55 6.02 -1.38
CA HIS A 182 -1.67 5.07 -2.06
C HIS A 182 -0.79 5.75 -3.11
N ALA A 183 -1.32 6.74 -3.83
CA ALA A 183 -0.55 7.52 -4.79
C ALA A 183 0.46 8.47 -4.11
N THR A 184 0.20 8.90 -2.87
CA THR A 184 1.20 9.61 -2.04
C THR A 184 2.36 8.69 -1.66
N ILE A 185 2.07 7.46 -1.25
CA ILE A 185 3.08 6.43 -0.97
C ILE A 185 3.88 6.11 -2.23
N ALA A 186 3.21 5.91 -3.36
CA ALA A 186 3.85 5.67 -4.65
C ALA A 186 4.79 6.81 -5.05
N ALA A 187 4.35 8.06 -4.90
CA ALA A 187 5.15 9.24 -5.21
C ALA A 187 6.42 9.31 -4.35
N ALA A 188 6.28 9.17 -3.02
CA ALA A 188 7.43 9.15 -2.13
C ALA A 188 8.40 8.01 -2.46
N HIS A 189 7.88 6.80 -2.68
CA HIS A 189 8.70 5.65 -3.03
C HIS A 189 9.49 5.88 -4.32
N ALA A 190 8.83 6.39 -5.37
CA ALA A 190 9.49 6.73 -6.62
C ALA A 190 10.60 7.77 -6.42
N LEU A 191 10.33 8.85 -5.67
CA LEU A 191 11.33 9.88 -5.40
C LEU A 191 12.55 9.32 -4.66
N ARG A 192 12.35 8.46 -3.65
CA ARG A 192 13.43 7.81 -2.90
C ARG A 192 14.23 6.84 -3.76
N GLU A 193 13.55 5.97 -4.51
CA GLU A 193 14.19 4.94 -5.34
C GLU A 193 14.98 5.56 -6.50
N ARG A 194 14.50 6.68 -7.06
CA ARG A 194 15.22 7.44 -8.08
C ARG A 194 16.34 8.32 -7.52
N GLY A 195 16.53 8.35 -6.20
CA GLY A 195 17.55 9.15 -5.53
C GLY A 195 17.28 10.66 -5.56
N LEU A 196 16.03 11.06 -5.81
CA LEU A 196 15.58 12.46 -5.87
C LEU A 196 15.20 13.00 -4.48
N ALA A 197 14.84 12.12 -3.55
CA ALA A 197 14.60 12.46 -2.15
C ALA A 197 15.58 11.70 -1.22
N PRO A 198 15.81 12.18 0.02
CA PRO A 198 16.54 11.42 1.03
C PRO A 198 15.93 10.03 1.25
N SER A 199 16.73 9.03 1.61
CA SER A 199 16.25 7.65 1.70
C SER A 199 15.35 7.38 2.91
N ASP A 200 15.61 8.06 4.03
CA ASP A 200 14.94 7.83 5.32
C ASP A 200 14.29 9.10 5.89
N ASP A 201 14.71 10.30 5.47
CA ASP A 201 14.13 11.54 5.99
C ASP A 201 12.70 11.77 5.46
N PRO A 202 11.82 12.45 6.22
CA PRO A 202 10.47 12.77 5.75
C PRO A 202 10.47 13.60 4.46
N ILE A 203 9.46 13.36 3.62
CA ILE A 203 9.17 14.18 2.43
C ILE A 203 7.94 15.03 2.75
N ALA A 204 8.05 16.35 2.56
CA ALA A 204 6.92 17.25 2.66
C ALA A 204 6.27 17.43 1.29
N PHE A 205 5.01 17.01 1.15
CA PHE A 205 4.20 17.29 -0.01
C PHE A 205 3.29 18.48 0.26
N HIS A 206 3.34 19.50 -0.59
CA HIS A 206 2.41 20.60 -0.59
C HIS A 206 1.36 20.32 -1.65
N THR A 207 0.12 20.27 -1.21
CA THR A 207 -1.02 19.86 -2.02
C THR A 207 -1.95 21.06 -2.17
N ARG A 208 -2.66 21.12 -3.28
CA ARG A 208 -3.52 22.26 -3.62
C ARG A 208 -4.64 22.49 -2.60
N HIS A 209 -5.24 21.41 -2.10
CA HIS A 209 -6.46 21.46 -1.27
C HIS A 209 -6.24 21.12 0.20
N ARG A 210 -5.29 20.22 0.51
CA ARG A 210 -5.07 19.71 1.88
C ARG A 210 -3.88 20.36 2.59
N GLY A 211 -3.19 21.28 1.92
CA GLY A 211 -1.98 21.90 2.43
C GLY A 211 -0.83 20.90 2.51
N ARG A 212 -0.07 20.95 3.62
CA ARG A 212 1.16 20.16 3.78
C ARG A 212 0.87 18.77 4.35
N ILE A 213 1.25 17.74 3.60
CA ILE A 213 1.26 16.34 4.02
C ILE A 213 2.71 15.91 4.25
N ILE A 214 2.96 15.24 5.37
CA ILE A 214 4.28 14.67 5.66
C ILE A 214 4.21 13.17 5.37
N GLN A 215 5.09 12.71 4.48
CA GLN A 215 5.28 11.30 4.19
C GLN A 215 6.54 10.83 4.91
N ASN A 216 6.39 9.80 5.75
CA ASN A 216 7.48 9.23 6.53
C ASN A 216 7.89 7.88 5.98
N ARG A 217 9.10 7.44 6.35
CA ARG A 217 9.51 6.05 6.20
C ARG A 217 9.82 5.46 7.56
N ILE A 218 9.03 4.47 7.99
CA ILE A 218 9.13 3.86 9.32
C ILE A 218 9.25 2.35 9.15
N ASP A 219 10.33 1.76 9.69
CA ASP A 219 10.65 0.33 9.56
C ASP A 219 10.68 -0.16 8.10
N GLY A 220 11.13 0.71 7.18
CA GLY A 220 11.17 0.42 5.75
C GLY A 220 9.82 0.51 5.03
N LEU A 221 8.73 0.83 5.73
CA LEU A 221 7.41 1.07 5.15
C LEU A 221 7.22 2.55 4.85
N GLU A 222 6.55 2.85 3.74
CA GLU A 222 6.11 4.20 3.40
C GLU A 222 4.83 4.49 4.19
N GLU A 223 4.81 5.59 4.95
CA GLU A 223 3.70 5.97 5.84
C GLU A 223 3.13 7.34 5.46
N VAL A 224 1.81 7.46 5.52
CA VAL A 224 1.09 8.72 5.40
C VAL A 224 -0.05 8.79 6.43
N GLY A 225 -0.25 9.96 7.03
CA GLY A 225 -1.41 10.25 7.87
C GLY A 225 -2.61 10.65 7.03
N LEU A 226 -3.76 10.01 7.24
CA LEU A 226 -5.02 10.33 6.58
C LEU A 226 -6.04 10.88 7.58
N PRO A 227 -6.94 11.77 7.15
CA PRO A 227 -8.07 12.16 7.97
C PRO A 227 -8.94 10.95 8.27
N ALA A 228 -9.45 10.87 9.49
CA ALA A 228 -10.49 9.92 9.86
C ALA A 228 -11.30 10.55 10.98
N THR A 229 -12.62 10.58 10.84
CA THR A 229 -13.53 11.00 11.92
C THR A 229 -14.35 9.80 12.40
N PRO A 230 -14.97 9.89 13.59
CA PRO A 230 -15.83 8.84 14.11
C PRO A 230 -16.87 8.38 13.09
N LEU A 231 -17.12 7.08 13.06
CA LEU A 231 -18.03 6.42 12.13
C LEU A 231 -19.47 6.56 12.62
N GLU A 232 -20.40 6.74 11.69
CA GLU A 232 -21.83 6.87 12.00
C GLU A 232 -22.55 5.56 11.74
N GLU A 233 -23.34 5.07 12.69
CA GLU A 233 -24.14 3.86 12.49
C GLU A 233 -25.35 4.13 11.58
N VAL A 234 -25.57 3.27 10.60
CA VAL A 234 -26.70 3.36 9.66
C VAL A 234 -27.84 2.48 10.18
N SER A 235 -28.86 3.12 10.76
CA SER A 235 -29.99 2.42 11.41
C SER A 235 -30.95 1.73 10.45
N ALA A 236 -31.06 2.23 9.21
CA ALA A 236 -31.92 1.65 8.17
C ALA A 236 -31.16 1.56 6.83
N PRO A 237 -30.22 0.61 6.67
CA PRO A 237 -29.47 0.44 5.43
C PRO A 237 -30.39 0.04 4.27
N ASP A 238 -30.07 0.50 3.07
CA ASP A 238 -30.75 0.04 1.85
C ASP A 238 -30.59 -1.48 1.72
N ARG A 239 -31.71 -2.21 1.57
CA ARG A 239 -31.70 -3.68 1.46
C ARG A 239 -30.92 -4.18 0.25
N ARG A 240 -30.74 -3.35 -0.79
CA ARG A 240 -29.92 -3.66 -1.95
C ARG A 240 -28.44 -3.87 -1.60
N LEU A 241 -27.95 -3.34 -0.48
CA LEU A 241 -26.60 -3.63 0.03
C LEU A 241 -26.44 -5.13 0.27
N PHE A 242 -27.39 -5.71 1.01
CA PHE A 242 -27.35 -7.12 1.38
C PHE A 242 -27.59 -8.02 0.17
N GLU A 243 -28.55 -7.67 -0.69
CA GLU A 243 -28.81 -8.37 -1.96
C GLU A 243 -27.56 -8.37 -2.86
N GLY A 244 -26.96 -7.20 -3.09
CA GLY A 244 -25.80 -7.05 -3.95
C GLY A 244 -24.56 -7.75 -3.41
N LEU A 245 -24.41 -7.87 -2.09
CA LEU A 245 -23.30 -8.62 -1.47
C LEU A 245 -23.59 -10.12 -1.29
N GLY A 246 -24.82 -10.58 -1.54
CA GLY A 246 -25.22 -11.96 -1.30
C GLY A 246 -25.22 -12.32 0.20
N ILE A 247 -25.64 -11.38 1.05
CA ILE A 247 -25.74 -11.55 2.51
C ILE A 247 -27.16 -11.28 3.03
N GLU A 248 -27.46 -11.72 4.25
CA GLU A 248 -28.80 -11.54 4.85
C GLU A 248 -28.90 -10.21 5.59
N ASP A 249 -27.92 -9.93 6.44
CA ASP A 249 -27.76 -8.70 7.19
C ASP A 249 -26.29 -8.45 7.55
N ALA A 250 -26.03 -7.25 8.07
CA ALA A 250 -24.76 -6.85 8.68
C ALA A 250 -24.98 -5.57 9.49
N ARG A 251 -24.10 -5.31 10.46
CA ARG A 251 -23.94 -3.96 11.01
C ARG A 251 -23.34 -3.06 9.93
N VAL A 252 -23.91 -1.88 9.73
CA VAL A 252 -23.46 -0.93 8.70
C VAL A 252 -23.08 0.38 9.35
N VAL A 253 -21.89 0.88 9.03
CA VAL A 253 -21.42 2.21 9.44
C VAL A 253 -21.04 3.04 8.21
N ARG A 254 -21.13 4.36 8.32
CA ARG A 254 -20.80 5.33 7.29
C ARG A 254 -19.54 6.11 7.67
N THR A 255 -18.62 6.28 6.72
CA THR A 255 -17.40 7.10 6.88
C THR A 255 -17.67 8.57 6.53
N MET A 256 -16.71 9.46 6.80
CA MET A 256 -16.84 10.87 6.42
C MET A 256 -16.80 11.12 4.91
N GLU A 257 -16.15 10.21 4.17
CA GLU A 257 -16.10 10.21 2.70
C GLU A 257 -17.35 9.60 2.08
N ASP A 258 -18.37 9.29 2.88
CA ASP A 258 -19.62 8.67 2.44
C ASP A 258 -19.47 7.22 1.96
N ASP A 259 -18.45 6.49 2.45
CA ASP A 259 -18.35 5.05 2.24
C ASP A 259 -19.25 4.30 3.24
N LEU A 260 -19.91 3.23 2.78
CA LEU A 260 -20.68 2.31 3.60
C LEU A 260 -19.84 1.08 3.95
N VAL A 261 -19.54 0.86 5.22
CA VAL A 261 -18.75 -0.28 5.70
C VAL A 261 -19.65 -1.27 6.42
N LEU A 262 -19.72 -2.49 5.89
CA LEU A 262 -20.47 -3.60 6.47
C LEU A 262 -19.53 -4.49 7.29
N VAL A 263 -19.88 -4.68 8.56
CA VAL A 263 -19.13 -5.52 9.49
C VAL A 263 -19.73 -6.92 9.49
N LEU A 264 -18.93 -7.90 9.07
CA LEU A 264 -19.30 -9.31 9.01
C LEU A 264 -18.51 -10.11 10.06
N ASP A 265 -19.04 -11.28 10.44
CA ASP A 265 -18.39 -12.16 11.43
C ASP A 265 -17.44 -13.19 10.78
N ASP A 266 -17.65 -13.52 9.51
CA ASP A 266 -16.89 -14.57 8.81
C ASP A 266 -15.91 -13.96 7.78
N PRO A 267 -14.59 -13.94 8.06
CA PRO A 267 -13.60 -13.44 7.11
C PRO A 267 -13.56 -14.27 5.81
N LYS A 268 -13.87 -15.56 5.85
CA LYS A 268 -13.90 -16.40 4.63
C LYS A 268 -15.02 -15.98 3.68
N ARG A 269 -16.13 -15.47 4.22
CA ARG A 269 -17.21 -14.92 3.40
C ARG A 269 -16.75 -13.69 2.63
N ILE A 270 -15.90 -12.85 3.22
CA ILE A 270 -15.29 -11.68 2.56
C ILE A 270 -14.37 -12.11 1.42
N GLU A 271 -13.52 -13.10 1.64
CA GLU A 271 -12.60 -13.59 0.60
C GLU A 271 -13.33 -14.18 -0.61
N THR A 272 -14.43 -14.89 -0.37
CA THR A 272 -15.10 -15.70 -1.39
C THR A 272 -16.37 -15.08 -1.96
N MET A 273 -16.78 -13.88 -1.50
CA MET A 273 -17.98 -13.23 -2.03
C MET A 273 -17.82 -12.80 -3.50
N HIS A 274 -18.94 -12.80 -4.20
CA HIS A 274 -19.07 -12.31 -5.57
C HIS A 274 -20.17 -11.25 -5.63
N PRO A 275 -19.84 -9.98 -5.35
CA PRO A 275 -20.86 -8.94 -5.32
C PRO A 275 -21.42 -8.64 -6.72
N ASP A 276 -22.73 -8.35 -6.79
CA ASP A 276 -23.40 -7.87 -8.00
C ASP A 276 -23.21 -6.35 -8.12
N MET A 277 -22.21 -5.94 -8.90
CA MET A 277 -21.89 -4.53 -9.13
C MET A 277 -23.03 -3.74 -9.76
N ARG A 278 -23.95 -4.41 -10.48
CA ARG A 278 -25.12 -3.75 -11.09
C ARG A 278 -26.15 -3.38 -10.03
N VAL A 279 -26.29 -4.18 -8.98
CA VAL A 279 -27.14 -3.86 -7.81
C VAL A 279 -26.44 -2.79 -6.97
N LEU A 280 -25.15 -2.99 -6.65
CA LEU A 280 -24.39 -2.07 -5.82
C LEU A 280 -24.23 -0.67 -6.44
N GLY A 281 -24.12 -0.57 -7.76
CA GLY A 281 -24.04 0.71 -8.47
C GLY A 281 -25.30 1.58 -8.39
N GLY A 282 -26.43 1.02 -7.92
CA GLY A 282 -27.65 1.79 -7.66
C GLY A 282 -27.76 2.38 -6.25
N ILE A 283 -26.75 2.18 -5.41
CA ILE A 283 -26.73 2.60 -4.00
C ILE A 283 -26.06 3.97 -3.89
N GLU A 284 -26.68 4.87 -3.14
CA GLU A 284 -26.15 6.21 -2.89
C GLU A 284 -25.10 6.18 -1.78
N ALA A 285 -23.84 6.02 -2.22
CA ALA A 285 -22.63 6.07 -1.40
C ALA A 285 -21.42 6.31 -2.31
N ARG A 286 -20.30 6.80 -1.77
CA ARG A 286 -19.04 6.87 -2.51
C ARG A 286 -18.52 5.47 -2.85
N GLY A 287 -18.54 4.58 -1.86
CA GLY A 287 -18.11 3.20 -1.99
C GLY A 287 -18.73 2.32 -0.92
N ILE A 288 -18.56 1.02 -1.09
CA ILE A 288 -19.13 -0.03 -0.26
C ILE A 288 -18.01 -0.97 0.14
N ALA A 289 -17.75 -1.09 1.42
CA ALA A 289 -16.73 -1.95 1.97
C ALA A 289 -17.35 -3.06 2.81
N VAL A 290 -16.67 -4.20 2.85
CA VAL A 290 -16.95 -5.27 3.83
C VAL A 290 -15.70 -5.46 4.68
N THR A 291 -15.87 -5.74 5.96
CA THR A 291 -14.75 -5.98 6.88
C THR A 291 -15.10 -6.97 7.97
N SER A 292 -14.10 -7.68 8.48
CA SER A 292 -14.18 -8.57 9.63
C SER A 292 -12.84 -8.59 10.35
N LEU A 293 -12.86 -8.92 11.64
CA LEU A 293 -11.67 -9.44 12.31
C LEU A 293 -11.30 -10.80 11.69
N MET A 294 -10.02 -11.12 11.67
CA MET A 294 -9.52 -12.39 11.19
C MET A 294 -8.40 -12.91 12.09
N ASP A 295 -8.27 -14.24 12.16
CA ASP A 295 -7.20 -14.93 12.86
C ASP A 295 -6.47 -15.86 11.90
N GLY A 296 -5.16 -16.04 12.13
CA GLY A 296 -4.36 -17.03 11.40
C GLY A 296 -3.99 -16.64 9.96
N ASP A 297 -4.07 -15.35 9.62
CA ASP A 297 -3.54 -14.84 8.35
C ASP A 297 -2.03 -15.15 8.22
N PRO A 298 -1.56 -15.65 7.06
CA PRO A 298 -0.15 -16.00 6.88
C PRO A 298 0.84 -14.84 7.07
N ASP A 299 0.41 -13.60 6.77
CA ASP A 299 1.23 -12.40 6.94
C ASP A 299 0.99 -11.73 8.31
N GLY A 300 0.12 -12.30 9.14
CA GLY A 300 -0.22 -11.80 10.48
C GLY A 300 -1.25 -10.67 10.51
N ALA A 301 -2.04 -10.51 9.45
CA ALA A 301 -3.16 -9.57 9.47
C ALA A 301 -4.25 -9.99 10.48
N SER A 302 -4.82 -8.99 11.16
CA SER A 302 -5.91 -9.16 12.14
C SER A 302 -7.26 -8.64 11.65
N VAL A 303 -7.25 -7.93 10.52
CA VAL A 303 -8.44 -7.37 9.86
C VAL A 303 -8.40 -7.73 8.38
N ILE A 304 -9.54 -8.15 7.84
CA ILE A 304 -9.74 -8.32 6.40
C ILE A 304 -10.74 -7.29 5.89
N SER A 305 -10.58 -6.85 4.64
CA SER A 305 -11.54 -6.01 3.95
C SER A 305 -11.60 -6.25 2.44
N ARG A 306 -12.68 -5.77 1.81
CA ARG A 306 -12.78 -5.51 0.36
C ARG A 306 -13.54 -4.19 0.15
N TYR A 307 -13.31 -3.54 -0.98
CA TYR A 307 -13.88 -2.22 -1.29
C TYR A 307 -14.38 -2.15 -2.74
N PHE A 308 -15.64 -1.77 -2.91
CA PHE A 308 -16.35 -1.72 -4.18
C PHE A 308 -16.89 -0.31 -4.42
N ALA A 309 -16.66 0.28 -5.57
CA ALA A 309 -17.13 1.64 -5.88
C ALA A 309 -17.74 1.74 -7.31
N PRO A 310 -18.72 0.88 -7.65
CA PRO A 310 -19.28 0.84 -9.00
C PRO A 310 -19.94 2.15 -9.44
N GLY A 311 -20.41 2.97 -8.48
CA GLY A 311 -20.96 4.31 -8.75
C GLY A 311 -19.97 5.30 -9.36
N VAL A 312 -18.66 5.05 -9.19
CA VAL A 312 -17.58 5.85 -9.81
C VAL A 312 -16.77 5.04 -10.83
N SER A 313 -17.40 4.02 -11.44
CA SER A 313 -16.81 3.16 -12.47
C SER A 313 -15.60 2.32 -12.01
N VAL A 314 -15.49 2.07 -10.71
CA VAL A 314 -14.48 1.16 -10.13
C VAL A 314 -15.19 -0.03 -9.51
N ASP A 315 -15.21 -1.17 -10.21
CA ASP A 315 -15.87 -2.38 -9.69
C ASP A 315 -15.29 -2.79 -8.32
N GLU A 316 -13.96 -2.86 -8.21
CA GLU A 316 -13.26 -3.17 -6.97
C GLU A 316 -11.89 -2.46 -6.92
N ASP A 317 -11.63 -1.71 -5.85
CA ASP A 317 -10.34 -1.05 -5.63
C ASP A 317 -9.33 -2.06 -5.03
N PRO A 318 -8.08 -2.16 -5.53
CA PRO A 318 -7.13 -3.11 -5.02
C PRO A 318 -6.78 -2.97 -3.53
N VAL A 319 -6.43 -1.75 -3.11
CA VAL A 319 -6.10 -1.40 -1.71
C VAL A 319 -6.44 0.05 -1.42
N THR A 320 -7.40 0.26 -0.52
CA THR A 320 -8.02 1.58 -0.28
C THR A 320 -7.49 2.20 1.01
N GLY A 321 -6.61 3.19 0.89
CA GLY A 321 -5.99 3.82 2.07
C GLY A 321 -6.99 4.49 3.01
N SER A 322 -7.97 5.24 2.47
CA SER A 322 -8.98 5.91 3.28
C SER A 322 -9.85 4.93 4.08
N LEU A 323 -10.23 3.80 3.47
CA LEU A 323 -10.93 2.73 4.17
C LEU A 323 -10.12 2.26 5.39
N HIS A 324 -8.82 2.01 5.22
CA HIS A 324 -7.97 1.54 6.32
C HIS A 324 -7.80 2.56 7.45
N ALA A 325 -7.87 3.85 7.14
CA ALA A 325 -7.94 4.89 8.16
C ALA A 325 -9.24 4.77 8.98
N SER A 326 -10.38 4.59 8.31
CA SER A 326 -11.68 4.33 8.96
C SER A 326 -11.70 3.02 9.75
N LEU A 327 -11.12 1.94 9.22
CA LEU A 327 -10.99 0.65 9.93
C LEU A 327 -10.14 0.76 11.18
N GLY A 328 -9.15 1.66 11.19
CA GLY A 328 -8.38 2.03 12.38
C GLY A 328 -9.28 2.51 13.52
N LEU A 329 -10.25 3.37 13.22
CA LEU A 329 -11.22 3.83 14.22
C LEU A 329 -12.25 2.76 14.58
N LEU A 330 -12.65 1.93 13.61
CA LEU A 330 -13.64 0.87 13.81
C LEU A 330 -13.16 -0.19 14.80
N TRP A 331 -11.89 -0.60 14.72
CA TRP A 331 -11.37 -1.80 15.38
C TRP A 331 -10.40 -1.53 16.54
N ARG A 332 -9.97 -0.28 16.75
CA ARG A 332 -8.93 0.02 17.76
C ARG A 332 -9.31 -0.34 19.19
N GLU A 333 -10.60 -0.34 19.52
CA GLU A 333 -11.08 -0.68 20.86
C GLU A 333 -11.06 -2.20 21.10
N GLU A 334 -11.27 -2.98 20.03
CA GLU A 334 -11.33 -4.44 20.07
C GLU A 334 -9.95 -5.09 20.02
N ILE A 335 -9.05 -4.60 19.16
CA ILE A 335 -7.75 -5.24 18.88
C ILE A 335 -6.53 -4.37 19.16
N GLY A 336 -6.74 -3.14 19.65
CA GLY A 336 -5.70 -2.16 19.92
C GLY A 336 -5.46 -1.20 18.75
N SER A 337 -4.78 -0.09 19.03
CA SER A 337 -4.62 1.03 18.09
C SER A 337 -3.73 0.73 16.89
N THR A 338 -2.93 -0.32 16.93
CA THR A 338 -1.97 -0.64 15.88
C THR A 338 -2.12 -2.10 15.46
N PHE A 339 -2.37 -2.33 14.17
CA PHE A 339 -2.56 -3.67 13.63
C PHE A 339 -2.20 -3.73 12.14
N LEU A 340 -2.11 -4.94 11.61
CA LEU A 340 -1.97 -5.20 10.19
C LEU A 340 -3.33 -5.59 9.61
N ALA A 341 -3.70 -5.00 8.48
CA ALA A 341 -4.93 -5.28 7.76
C ALA A 341 -4.63 -5.77 6.35
N ARG A 342 -5.47 -6.68 5.85
CA ARG A 342 -5.44 -7.18 4.49
C ARG A 342 -6.65 -6.68 3.71
N GLN A 343 -6.43 -6.07 2.55
CA GLN A 343 -7.49 -5.92 1.55
C GLN A 343 -7.43 -7.12 0.61
N ALA A 344 -8.45 -7.96 0.62
CA ALA A 344 -8.54 -9.22 -0.11
C ALA A 344 -9.18 -9.04 -1.50
N SER A 345 -8.75 -8.00 -2.22
CA SER A 345 -9.05 -7.86 -3.65
C SER A 345 -8.31 -8.91 -4.47
N ALA A 346 -8.59 -8.99 -5.77
CA ALA A 346 -7.87 -9.88 -6.69
C ALA A 346 -6.35 -9.67 -6.71
N ARG A 347 -5.88 -8.43 -6.45
CA ARG A 347 -4.44 -8.12 -6.31
C ARG A 347 -3.93 -8.38 -4.90
N GLY A 348 -4.77 -8.17 -3.89
CA GLY A 348 -4.40 -8.28 -2.48
C GLY A 348 -3.46 -7.16 -2.03
N GLY A 349 -3.50 -6.81 -0.75
CA GLY A 349 -2.51 -5.89 -0.18
C GLY A 349 -2.52 -5.86 1.33
N LEU A 350 -1.42 -5.35 1.89
CA LEU A 350 -1.20 -5.27 3.33
C LEU A 350 -0.99 -3.83 3.77
N VAL A 351 -1.75 -3.40 4.76
CA VAL A 351 -1.72 -2.05 5.31
C VAL A 351 -1.51 -2.13 6.81
N ARG A 352 -0.40 -1.58 7.29
CA ARG A 352 -0.19 -1.33 8.72
C ARG A 352 -1.00 -0.09 9.07
N VAL A 353 -1.89 -0.22 10.05
CA VAL A 353 -2.74 0.86 10.55
C VAL A 353 -2.25 1.26 11.92
N ASP A 354 -2.14 2.57 12.17
CA ASP A 354 -1.91 3.15 13.48
C ASP A 354 -2.94 4.26 13.75
N ALA A 355 -3.92 3.94 14.58
CA ALA A 355 -5.02 4.79 14.99
C ALA A 355 -4.82 5.42 16.38
N ALA A 356 -3.59 5.44 16.91
CA ALA A 356 -3.30 6.03 18.23
C ALA A 356 -3.66 7.53 18.31
N ARG A 357 -3.61 8.23 17.18
CA ARG A 357 -3.99 9.65 17.04
C ARG A 357 -5.39 9.84 16.46
N GLY A 358 -6.21 8.78 16.45
CA GLY A 358 -7.56 8.83 15.86
C GLY A 358 -8.46 9.88 16.50
N ASP A 359 -8.29 10.16 17.80
CA ASP A 359 -9.04 11.22 18.51
C ASP A 359 -8.65 12.63 18.06
N GLU A 360 -7.47 12.79 17.44
CA GLU A 360 -7.02 14.01 16.79
C GLU A 360 -7.53 14.11 15.33
N GLY A 361 -8.35 13.14 14.89
CA GLY A 361 -8.90 13.06 13.55
C GLY A 361 -7.93 12.53 12.49
N VAL A 362 -6.84 11.86 12.91
CA VAL A 362 -5.79 11.35 12.00
C VAL A 362 -5.46 9.90 12.32
N VAL A 363 -5.41 9.07 11.27
CA VAL A 363 -4.93 7.69 11.34
C VAL A 363 -3.77 7.52 10.36
N SER A 364 -2.65 6.98 10.83
CA SER A 364 -1.52 6.66 9.97
C SER A 364 -1.75 5.31 9.30
N ILE A 365 -1.46 5.27 8.00
CA ILE A 365 -1.38 4.02 7.24
C ILE A 365 0.01 3.87 6.66
N ALA A 366 0.54 2.66 6.67
CA ALA A 366 1.86 2.36 6.13
C ALA A 366 1.88 1.06 5.34
N GLY A 367 2.74 0.98 4.32
CA GLY A 367 2.87 -0.22 3.50
C GLY A 367 4.19 -0.29 2.75
N LYS A 368 4.48 -1.48 2.24
CA LYS A 368 5.56 -1.65 1.26
C LYS A 368 5.11 -1.05 -0.07
N ALA A 369 6.05 -0.51 -0.83
CA ALA A 369 5.84 -0.11 -2.20
C ALA A 369 6.89 -0.77 -3.11
N ARG A 370 6.57 -0.92 -4.39
CA ARG A 370 7.46 -1.52 -5.39
C ARG A 370 7.29 -0.83 -6.74
N MET A 371 8.37 -0.27 -7.28
CA MET A 371 8.39 0.22 -8.66
C MET A 371 8.32 -0.96 -9.64
N VAL A 372 7.36 -0.91 -10.57
CA VAL A 372 7.11 -1.96 -11.56
C VAL A 372 7.43 -1.53 -13.00
N LEU A 373 7.33 -0.23 -13.29
CA LEU A 373 7.63 0.32 -14.62
C LEU A 373 8.39 1.63 -14.49
N VAL A 374 9.38 1.81 -15.37
CA VAL A 374 10.09 3.08 -15.59
C VAL A 374 9.97 3.45 -17.05
N GLY A 375 9.54 4.67 -17.33
CA GLY A 375 9.36 5.16 -18.69
C GLY A 375 9.42 6.67 -18.78
N ALA A 376 9.07 7.18 -19.95
CA ALA A 376 8.87 8.59 -20.18
C ALA A 376 7.76 8.81 -21.22
N PHE A 377 6.89 9.78 -20.99
CA PHE A 377 5.94 10.23 -22.00
C PHE A 377 6.66 11.04 -23.07
N LEU A 378 6.50 10.61 -24.31
CA LEU A 378 6.95 11.33 -25.49
C LEU A 378 5.74 12.14 -25.97
N GLY A 379 5.81 13.46 -25.86
CA GLY A 379 4.69 14.36 -26.13
C GLY A 379 4.09 14.25 -27.53
#